data_AF-A0A1S1HKM3-F1
#
_entry.id   AF-A0A1S1HKM3-F1
#
_cell.length_a   1.000
_cell.length_b   1.000
_cell.length_c   1.000
_cell.angle_alpha   90.00
_cell.angle_beta   90.00
_cell.angle_gamma   90.00
#
_symmetry.space_group_name_H-M   'P 1'
#
loop_
_entity.id
_entity.type
_entity.pdbx_description
1 polymer ?
#
loop_
_entity_poly.entity_id
_entity_poly.type
_entity_poly.pdbx_seq_one_letter_code
_entity_poly.pdbx_strand_id
1 'polypeptide(L)'
;MGLKGEVSKAQLAEMLAGRLPNGQSLERLENGKNTHREGHDLTFSAPKSVSVLGIVLGDKRMIDAHNRAVSVALAEVESLASTRVMENGVSRLEMTQNLVVAAFNHDTSREHDPQLHTHSLVMNATALGEQWRTLSSDTQHKQGFSEAIYALQVSLGQIYRHTLRQEIESLGFKTHTTGKNGLWEIEGVPVAPFSQRRQHIVEAVGHEASLKSRDVAALDTRQVKHTPDKSTLLTDWFARLDKNGFGVDERRDFYAAAEQRAQQKPCKRHRRFSQTSARR
;
A
#
# COMPACT_ATOMS: atom_id res chain seq x y z
N MET A 1 -6.81 -17.07 -15.29
CA MET A 1 -7.69 -16.21 -14.48
C MET A 1 -8.38 -15.11 -15.28
N GLY A 2 -7.72 -14.44 -16.23
CA GLY A 2 -8.40 -13.46 -17.11
C GLY A 2 -8.92 -12.20 -16.40
N LEU A 3 -8.63 -12.03 -15.12
CA LEU A 3 -9.05 -10.87 -14.31
C LEU A 3 -8.16 -9.67 -14.65
N LYS A 4 -8.80 -8.58 -15.09
CA LYS A 4 -8.15 -7.29 -15.37
C LYS A 4 -9.15 -6.17 -15.11
N GLY A 5 -8.66 -5.03 -14.62
CA GLY A 5 -9.47 -3.82 -14.46
C GLY A 5 -10.34 -3.83 -13.20
N GLU A 6 -11.55 -3.31 -13.33
CA GLU A 6 -12.47 -3.10 -12.21
C GLU A 6 -12.88 -4.42 -11.53
N VAL A 7 -12.93 -4.41 -10.20
CA VAL A 7 -13.28 -5.57 -9.38
C VAL A 7 -14.73 -5.43 -8.93
N SER A 8 -15.63 -6.29 -9.43
CA SER A 8 -17.01 -6.32 -8.94
C SER A 8 -17.10 -6.98 -7.55
N LYS A 9 -18.09 -6.55 -6.75
CA LYS A 9 -18.36 -7.13 -5.43
C LYS A 9 -18.61 -8.64 -5.49
N ALA A 10 -19.32 -9.11 -6.53
CA ALA A 10 -19.61 -10.52 -6.72
C ALA A 10 -18.34 -11.33 -7.02
N GLN A 11 -17.49 -10.86 -7.95
CA GLN A 11 -16.21 -11.51 -8.25
C GLN A 11 -15.30 -11.55 -7.01
N LEU A 12 -15.24 -10.47 -6.25
CA LEU A 12 -14.47 -10.43 -5.01
C LEU A 12 -14.98 -11.47 -4.00
N ALA A 13 -16.29 -11.54 -3.77
CA ALA A 13 -16.87 -12.50 -2.84
C ALA A 13 -16.59 -13.97 -3.24
N GLU A 14 -16.67 -14.29 -4.54
CA GLU A 14 -16.35 -15.62 -5.05
C GLU A 14 -14.87 -15.96 -4.87
N MET A 15 -13.97 -15.02 -5.18
CA MET A 15 -12.53 -15.19 -4.98
C MET A 15 -12.17 -15.40 -3.50
N LEU A 16 -12.77 -14.61 -2.58
CA LEU A 16 -12.56 -14.75 -1.13
C LEU A 16 -13.11 -16.08 -0.59
N ALA A 17 -14.16 -16.63 -1.21
CA ALA A 17 -14.66 -17.96 -0.90
C ALA A 17 -13.77 -19.09 -1.46
N GLY A 18 -12.76 -18.79 -2.28
CA GLY A 18 -11.92 -19.78 -2.95
C GLY A 18 -12.53 -20.35 -4.23
N ARG A 19 -13.59 -19.73 -4.78
CA ARG A 19 -14.21 -20.15 -6.05
C ARG A 19 -13.61 -19.37 -7.21
N LEU A 20 -12.92 -20.08 -8.10
CA LEU A 20 -12.13 -19.45 -9.16
C LEU A 20 -12.91 -19.34 -10.48
N PRO A 21 -12.72 -18.28 -11.29
CA PRO A 21 -13.43 -18.08 -12.55
C PRO A 21 -13.23 -19.17 -13.60
N ASN A 22 -12.17 -19.98 -13.48
CA ASN A 22 -11.91 -21.13 -14.36
C ASN A 22 -12.64 -22.41 -13.93
N GLY A 23 -13.52 -22.33 -12.92
CA GLY A 23 -14.29 -23.47 -12.40
C GLY A 23 -13.54 -24.32 -11.37
N GLN A 24 -12.26 -24.05 -11.12
CA GLN A 24 -11.55 -24.70 -10.01
C GLN A 24 -12.01 -24.11 -8.66
N SER A 25 -11.96 -24.92 -7.61
CA SER A 25 -12.33 -24.51 -6.26
C SER A 25 -11.23 -24.85 -5.27
N LEU A 26 -10.93 -23.88 -4.40
CA LEU A 26 -10.05 -23.98 -3.23
C LEU A 26 -10.86 -23.98 -1.93
N GLU A 27 -12.18 -24.14 -2.02
CA GLU A 27 -13.06 -24.25 -0.87
C GLU A 27 -12.65 -25.41 0.03
N ARG A 28 -12.83 -25.22 1.34
CA ARG A 28 -12.61 -26.26 2.33
C ARG A 28 -13.87 -26.39 3.17
N LEU A 29 -14.65 -27.46 2.99
CA LEU A 29 -15.87 -27.65 3.76
C LEU A 29 -15.59 -28.44 5.03
N GLU A 30 -15.88 -27.84 6.18
CA GLU A 30 -15.86 -28.50 7.48
C GLU A 30 -17.23 -28.29 8.14
N ASN A 31 -17.90 -29.39 8.49
CA ASN A 31 -19.26 -29.36 9.06
C ASN A 31 -20.26 -28.52 8.24
N GLY A 32 -20.17 -28.60 6.91
CA GLY A 32 -21.04 -27.87 5.98
C GLY A 32 -20.73 -26.37 5.84
N LYS A 33 -19.66 -25.87 6.47
CA LYS A 33 -19.21 -24.48 6.35
C LYS A 33 -17.90 -24.40 5.59
N ASN A 34 -17.78 -23.41 4.70
CA ASN A 34 -16.51 -23.13 4.05
C ASN A 34 -15.54 -22.48 5.04
N THR A 35 -14.41 -23.13 5.29
CA THR A 35 -13.31 -22.71 6.16
C THR A 35 -12.06 -22.32 5.37
N HIS A 36 -12.19 -22.10 4.05
CA HIS A 36 -11.15 -21.47 3.25
C HIS A 36 -10.73 -20.13 3.88
N ARG A 37 -9.42 -19.93 4.05
CA ARG A 37 -8.89 -18.64 4.49
C ARG A 37 -8.90 -17.69 3.31
N GLU A 38 -9.55 -16.54 3.44
CA GLU A 38 -9.80 -15.62 2.33
C GLU A 38 -8.52 -15.02 1.72
N GLY A 39 -7.51 -14.74 2.54
CA GLY A 39 -6.27 -14.13 2.09
C GLY A 39 -5.63 -13.20 3.12
N HIS A 40 -4.86 -12.23 2.61
CA HIS A 40 -4.16 -11.21 3.39
C HIS A 40 -4.48 -9.81 2.87
N ASP A 41 -4.75 -8.87 3.77
CA ASP A 41 -4.85 -7.44 3.43
C ASP A 41 -3.51 -6.75 3.68
N LEU A 42 -2.85 -6.31 2.61
CA LEU A 42 -1.64 -5.51 2.67
C LEU A 42 -2.01 -4.05 2.45
N THR A 43 -2.12 -3.30 3.55
CA THR A 43 -2.49 -1.88 3.49
C THR A 43 -1.27 -0.98 3.38
N PHE A 44 -1.13 -0.29 2.25
CA PHE A 44 -0.06 0.69 2.01
C PHE A 44 -0.57 2.09 2.29
N SER A 45 -0.05 2.76 3.31
CA SER A 45 -0.42 4.14 3.66
C SER A 45 0.64 5.13 3.19
N ALA A 46 0.23 6.16 2.45
CA ALA A 46 1.13 7.24 2.03
C ALA A 46 1.55 8.12 3.23
N PRO A 47 2.71 8.80 3.14
CA PRO A 47 3.04 9.90 4.04
C PRO A 47 1.93 10.94 4.10
N LYS A 48 1.82 11.64 5.23
CA LYS A 48 0.71 12.57 5.43
C LYS A 48 0.74 13.71 4.43
N SER A 49 1.91 14.24 4.12
CA SER A 49 2.11 15.30 3.13
C SER A 49 1.64 14.89 1.74
N VAL A 50 1.90 13.65 1.31
CA VAL A 50 1.40 13.10 0.03
C VAL A 50 -0.14 13.05 0.04
N SER A 51 -0.74 12.66 1.16
CA SER A 51 -2.19 12.65 1.32
C SER A 51 -2.78 14.06 1.26
N VAL A 52 -2.13 15.05 1.87
CA VAL A 52 -2.56 16.46 1.83
C VAL A 52 -2.53 16.98 0.39
N LEU A 53 -1.41 16.83 -0.33
CA LEU A 53 -1.31 17.31 -1.71
C LEU A 53 -2.27 16.56 -2.66
N GLY A 54 -2.40 15.24 -2.50
CA GLY A 54 -3.22 14.41 -3.38
C GLY A 54 -4.73 14.52 -3.13
N ILE A 55 -5.16 14.49 -1.87
CA ILE A 55 -6.58 14.43 -1.49
C ILE A 55 -7.15 15.83 -1.26
N VAL A 56 -6.45 16.69 -0.52
CA VAL A 56 -6.96 18.04 -0.19
C VAL A 56 -6.79 18.97 -1.39
N LEU A 57 -5.59 19.00 -1.97
CA LEU A 57 -5.28 19.90 -3.09
C LEU A 57 -5.56 19.29 -4.47
N GLY A 58 -5.95 18.01 -4.52
CA GLY A 58 -6.34 17.35 -5.76
C GLY A 58 -5.20 17.10 -6.75
N ASP A 59 -3.93 17.11 -6.31
CA ASP A 59 -2.80 16.80 -7.18
C ASP A 59 -2.75 15.30 -7.51
N LYS A 60 -3.32 14.94 -8.66
CA LYS A 60 -3.39 13.55 -9.14
C LYS A 60 -2.03 12.89 -9.28
N ARG A 61 -0.94 13.66 -9.48
CA ARG A 61 0.42 13.09 -9.58
C ARG A 61 0.83 12.38 -8.29
N MET A 62 0.32 12.81 -7.14
CA MET A 62 0.52 12.16 -5.84
C MET A 62 -0.14 10.78 -5.78
N ILE A 63 -1.36 10.69 -6.33
CA ILE A 63 -2.14 9.45 -6.39
C ILE A 63 -1.49 8.48 -7.38
N ASP A 64 -1.04 8.96 -8.54
CA ASP A 64 -0.35 8.15 -9.53
C ASP A 64 0.98 7.61 -9.00
N ALA A 65 1.76 8.46 -8.32
CA ALA A 65 3.00 8.06 -7.65
C ALA A 65 2.74 7.00 -6.54
N HIS A 66 1.68 7.17 -5.76
CA HIS A 66 1.24 6.19 -4.76
C HIS A 66 0.91 4.84 -5.42
N ASN A 67 0.07 4.85 -6.45
CA ASN A 67 -0.33 3.65 -7.18
C ASN A 67 0.88 2.92 -7.76
N ARG A 68 1.83 3.67 -8.35
CA ARG A 68 3.06 3.09 -8.88
C ARG A 68 3.90 2.44 -7.79
N ALA A 69 4.05 3.09 -6.64
CA ALA A 69 4.78 2.54 -5.51
C ALA A 69 4.11 1.28 -4.94
N VAL A 70 2.77 1.24 -4.87
CA VAL A 70 2.02 0.04 -4.48
C VAL A 70 2.28 -1.10 -5.46
N SER A 71 2.19 -0.84 -6.77
CA SER A 71 2.47 -1.87 -7.79
C SER A 71 3.89 -2.43 -7.69
N VAL A 72 4.90 -1.58 -7.45
CA VAL A 72 6.29 -2.04 -7.27
C VAL A 72 6.42 -2.91 -6.02
N ALA A 73 5.84 -2.49 -4.89
CA ALA A 73 5.89 -3.30 -3.67
C ALA A 73 5.13 -4.63 -3.82
N LEU A 74 3.99 -4.64 -4.52
CA LEU A 74 3.23 -5.87 -4.79
C LEU A 74 3.97 -6.84 -5.71
N ALA A 75 4.79 -6.36 -6.65
CA ALA A 75 5.64 -7.24 -7.45
C ALA A 75 6.69 -7.97 -6.58
N GLU A 76 7.24 -7.28 -5.58
CA GLU A 76 8.15 -7.90 -4.61
C GLU A 76 7.43 -8.92 -3.72
N VAL A 77 6.20 -8.60 -3.27
CA VAL A 77 5.32 -9.56 -2.57
C VAL A 77 5.03 -10.78 -3.46
N GLU A 78 4.74 -10.58 -4.73
CA GLU A 78 4.47 -11.65 -5.68
C GLU A 78 5.67 -12.60 -5.83
N SER A 79 6.90 -12.08 -5.83
CA SER A 79 8.11 -12.92 -5.87
C SER A 79 8.24 -13.89 -4.68
N LEU A 80 7.59 -13.58 -3.55
CA LEU A 80 7.56 -14.42 -2.36
C LEU A 80 6.45 -15.48 -2.39
N ALA A 81 5.54 -15.41 -3.37
CA ALA A 81 4.41 -16.33 -3.48
C ALA A 81 4.88 -17.78 -3.61
N SER A 82 4.34 -18.62 -2.74
CA SER A 82 4.63 -20.05 -2.71
C SER A 82 3.41 -20.85 -2.28
N THR A 83 3.41 -22.13 -2.63
CA THR A 83 2.42 -23.11 -2.18
C THR A 83 3.10 -24.31 -1.54
N ARG A 84 2.31 -25.14 -0.85
CA ARG A 84 2.78 -26.40 -0.27
C ARG A 84 2.44 -27.55 -1.21
N VAL A 85 3.42 -28.38 -1.49
CA VAL A 85 3.25 -29.62 -2.25
C VAL A 85 3.70 -30.80 -1.40
N MET A 86 3.03 -31.93 -1.57
CA MET A 86 3.38 -33.18 -0.89
C MET A 86 3.83 -34.18 -1.94
N GLU A 87 5.07 -34.64 -1.82
CA GLU A 87 5.67 -35.64 -2.70
C GLU A 87 6.23 -36.76 -1.83
N ASN A 88 5.81 -38.00 -2.09
CA ASN A 88 6.25 -39.19 -1.35
C ASN A 88 6.10 -39.06 0.18
N GLY A 89 5.01 -38.42 0.64
CA GLY A 89 4.74 -38.17 2.06
C GLY A 89 5.54 -37.03 2.70
N VAL A 90 6.43 -36.38 1.94
CA VAL A 90 7.23 -35.24 2.40
C VAL A 90 6.60 -33.95 1.89
N SER A 91 6.35 -33.02 2.80
CA SER A 91 5.86 -31.68 2.47
C SER A 91 7.03 -30.78 2.11
N ARG A 92 6.96 -30.09 0.97
CA ARG A 92 7.90 -29.04 0.57
C ARG A 92 7.18 -27.77 0.12
N LEU A 93 7.88 -26.64 0.21
CA LEU A 93 7.44 -25.39 -0.38
C LEU A 93 7.85 -25.32 -1.84
N GLU A 94 7.00 -24.75 -2.67
CA GLU A 94 7.28 -24.48 -4.07
C GLU A 94 6.94 -23.03 -4.39
N MET A 95 7.92 -22.30 -4.94
CA MET A 95 7.76 -20.89 -5.31
C MET A 95 6.92 -20.80 -6.57
N THR A 96 5.74 -20.22 -6.45
CA THR A 96 4.79 -20.06 -7.55
C THR A 96 4.94 -18.70 -8.23
N GLN A 97 5.39 -17.68 -7.50
CA GLN A 97 5.67 -16.33 -8.01
C GLN A 97 4.52 -15.71 -8.81
N ASN A 98 3.28 -15.98 -8.37
CA ASN A 98 2.09 -15.37 -8.94
C ASN A 98 1.01 -15.19 -7.86
N LEU A 99 0.34 -14.04 -7.87
CA LEU A 99 -0.73 -13.71 -6.94
C LEU A 99 -1.99 -13.27 -7.69
N VAL A 100 -3.11 -13.30 -6.98
CA VAL A 100 -4.33 -12.59 -7.36
C VAL A 100 -4.58 -11.51 -6.31
N VAL A 101 -4.59 -10.25 -6.72
CA VAL A 101 -4.71 -9.11 -5.80
C VAL A 101 -5.82 -8.18 -6.27
N ALA A 102 -6.70 -7.78 -5.34
CA ALA A 102 -7.64 -6.67 -5.54
C ALA A 102 -7.17 -5.46 -4.73
N ALA A 103 -6.91 -4.34 -5.40
CA ALA A 103 -6.38 -3.12 -4.78
C ALA A 103 -7.43 -2.02 -4.73
N PHE A 104 -7.68 -1.46 -3.54
CA PHE A 104 -8.70 -0.43 -3.30
C PHE A 104 -8.09 0.81 -2.66
N ASN A 105 -8.14 1.95 -3.37
CA ASN A 105 -7.67 3.22 -2.83
C ASN A 105 -8.76 3.89 -1.99
N HIS A 106 -8.37 4.35 -0.80
CA HIS A 106 -9.19 5.15 0.09
C HIS A 106 -8.51 6.49 0.38
N ASP A 107 -9.29 7.51 0.72
CA ASP A 107 -8.84 8.91 0.83
C ASP A 107 -8.93 9.50 2.25
N THR A 108 -9.60 8.83 3.19
CA THR A 108 -9.91 9.35 4.52
C THR A 108 -9.54 8.40 5.63
N SER A 109 -9.06 8.97 6.75
CA SER A 109 -8.89 8.23 8.00
C SER A 109 -10.22 8.10 8.76
N ARG A 110 -10.20 7.37 9.87
CA ARG A 110 -11.38 7.27 10.75
C ARG A 110 -11.75 8.58 11.43
N GLU A 111 -10.76 9.45 11.66
CA GLU A 111 -10.95 10.80 12.21
C GLU A 111 -11.23 11.83 11.09
N HIS A 112 -11.54 11.36 9.88
CA HIS A 112 -11.78 12.19 8.70
C HIS A 112 -10.62 13.13 8.33
N ASP A 113 -9.39 12.75 8.67
CA ASP A 113 -8.19 13.38 8.10
C ASP A 113 -7.90 12.81 6.70
N PRO A 114 -7.28 13.59 5.78
CA PRO A 114 -6.84 13.08 4.49
C PRO A 114 -5.81 11.98 4.71
N GLN A 115 -6.08 10.79 4.19
CA GLN A 115 -5.23 9.61 4.35
C GLN A 115 -5.32 8.76 3.10
N LEU A 116 -4.42 8.99 2.15
CA LEU A 116 -4.28 8.16 0.97
C LEU A 116 -3.69 6.81 1.38
N HIS A 117 -4.46 5.74 1.16
CA HIS A 117 -4.00 4.39 1.40
C HIS A 117 -4.66 3.39 0.45
N THR A 118 -3.95 2.30 0.15
CA THR A 118 -4.46 1.21 -0.68
C THR A 118 -4.57 -0.06 0.15
N HIS A 119 -5.77 -0.64 0.22
CA HIS A 119 -5.96 -2.01 0.68
C HIS A 119 -5.70 -2.96 -0.48
N SER A 120 -4.61 -3.74 -0.40
CA SER A 120 -4.27 -4.75 -1.40
C SER A 120 -4.65 -6.13 -0.85
N LEU A 121 -5.85 -6.58 -1.19
CA LEU A 121 -6.37 -7.89 -0.81
C LEU A 121 -5.73 -8.96 -1.67
N VAL A 122 -4.71 -9.63 -1.12
CA VAL A 122 -4.05 -10.80 -1.71
C VAL A 122 -4.92 -12.02 -1.42
N MET A 123 -5.56 -12.55 -2.47
CA MET A 123 -6.41 -13.74 -2.36
C MET A 123 -5.55 -14.94 -1.99
N ASN A 124 -6.08 -15.87 -1.20
CA ASN A 124 -5.38 -17.12 -0.84
C ASN A 124 -5.39 -18.14 -1.98
N ALA A 125 -4.85 -17.75 -3.13
CA ALA A 125 -4.84 -18.51 -4.36
C ALA A 125 -3.57 -18.20 -5.15
N THR A 126 -2.89 -19.25 -5.60
CA THR A 126 -1.72 -19.17 -6.47
C THR A 126 -1.67 -20.35 -7.42
N ALA A 127 -1.17 -20.16 -8.63
CA ALA A 127 -1.07 -21.18 -9.66
C ALA A 127 0.25 -21.94 -9.57
N LEU A 128 0.18 -23.26 -9.72
CA LEU A 128 1.32 -24.14 -9.96
C LEU A 128 1.01 -24.97 -11.21
N GLY A 129 1.57 -24.56 -12.35
CA GLY A 129 1.16 -25.09 -13.66
C GLY A 129 -0.29 -24.72 -13.97
N GLU A 130 -1.11 -25.72 -14.33
CA GLU A 130 -2.54 -25.54 -14.59
C GLU A 130 -3.43 -25.63 -13.34
N GLN A 131 -2.85 -26.06 -12.21
CA GLN A 131 -3.58 -26.21 -10.95
C GLN A 131 -3.47 -24.96 -10.11
N TRP A 132 -4.57 -24.56 -9.50
CA TRP A 132 -4.58 -23.57 -8.44
C TRP A 132 -4.48 -24.25 -7.07
N ARG A 133 -3.75 -23.58 -6.17
CA ARG A 133 -3.52 -24.02 -4.80
C ARG A 133 -3.64 -22.83 -3.86
N THR A 134 -3.77 -23.10 -2.57
CA THR A 134 -3.68 -22.05 -1.55
C THR A 134 -2.24 -21.57 -1.39
N LEU A 135 -2.08 -20.33 -0.97
CA LEU A 135 -0.77 -19.82 -0.54
C LEU A 135 -0.29 -20.61 0.68
N SER A 136 1.02 -20.81 0.75
CA SER A 136 1.62 -21.61 1.81
C SER A 136 1.62 -20.87 3.16
N SER A 137 1.41 -21.63 4.22
CA SER A 137 1.64 -21.20 5.59
C SER A 137 2.02 -22.41 6.44
N ASP A 138 3.08 -22.27 7.21
CA ASP A 138 3.54 -23.22 8.22
C ASP A 138 3.95 -22.43 9.47
N THR A 139 3.02 -22.36 10.42
CA THR A 139 3.24 -21.65 11.68
C THR A 139 4.20 -22.38 12.62
N GLN A 140 4.40 -23.70 12.48
CA GLN A 140 5.29 -24.48 13.34
C GLN A 140 6.75 -24.19 13.00
N HIS A 141 7.09 -24.23 11.71
CA HIS A 141 8.45 -23.99 11.24
C HIS A 141 8.69 -22.54 10.83
N LYS A 142 7.66 -21.70 10.86
CA LYS A 142 7.66 -20.28 10.44
C LYS A 142 8.10 -20.10 8.99
N GLN A 143 7.57 -20.93 8.10
CA GLN A 143 7.89 -20.93 6.68
C GLN A 143 6.63 -20.79 5.83
N GLY A 144 6.79 -20.29 4.61
CA GLY A 144 5.70 -20.09 3.67
C GLY A 144 5.47 -18.62 3.35
N PHE A 145 4.46 -18.37 2.53
CA PHE A 145 4.13 -17.03 2.04
C PHE A 145 3.71 -16.11 3.18
N SER A 146 2.75 -16.53 4.01
CA SER A 146 2.23 -15.70 5.10
C SER A 146 3.35 -15.27 6.04
N GLU A 147 4.20 -16.22 6.45
CA GLU A 147 5.32 -15.99 7.36
C GLU A 147 6.40 -15.10 6.73
N ALA A 148 6.69 -15.26 5.43
CA ALA A 148 7.64 -14.40 4.71
C ALA A 148 7.15 -12.94 4.65
N ILE A 149 5.86 -12.71 4.39
CA ILE A 149 5.29 -11.36 4.34
C ILE A 149 5.37 -10.67 5.71
N TYR A 150 5.08 -11.38 6.80
CA TYR A 150 5.23 -10.81 8.15
C TYR A 150 6.70 -10.53 8.49
N ALA A 151 7.61 -11.46 8.18
CA ALA A 151 9.04 -11.30 8.44
C ALA A 151 9.65 -10.12 7.65
N LEU A 152 9.17 -9.88 6.42
CA LEU A 152 9.68 -8.85 5.52
C LEU A 152 8.84 -7.57 5.53
N GLN A 153 7.85 -7.43 6.42
CA GLN A 153 6.92 -6.29 6.46
C GLN A 153 7.63 -4.93 6.44
N VAL A 154 8.72 -4.79 7.21
CA VAL A 154 9.49 -3.54 7.26
C VAL A 154 10.15 -3.25 5.91
N SER A 155 10.79 -4.25 5.31
CA SER A 155 11.50 -4.16 4.03
C SER A 155 10.54 -3.88 2.87
N LEU A 156 9.41 -4.60 2.79
CA LEU A 156 8.37 -4.36 1.80
C LEU A 156 7.79 -2.94 1.93
N GLY A 157 7.57 -2.49 3.16
CA GLY A 157 7.17 -1.11 3.43
C GLY A 157 8.24 -0.10 3.01
N GLN A 158 9.53 -0.42 3.16
CA GLN A 158 10.63 0.44 2.73
C GLN A 158 10.71 0.54 1.21
N ILE A 159 10.50 -0.57 0.48
CA ILE A 159 10.42 -0.58 -0.98
C ILE A 159 9.31 0.39 -1.44
N TYR A 160 8.09 0.22 -0.91
CA TYR A 160 6.97 1.13 -1.18
C TYR A 160 7.34 2.61 -0.90
N ARG A 161 7.85 2.91 0.31
CA ARG A 161 8.18 4.29 0.70
C ARG A 161 9.32 4.88 -0.13
N HIS A 162 10.29 4.06 -0.52
CA HIS A 162 11.43 4.50 -1.33
C HIS A 162 11.00 4.79 -2.77
N THR A 163 10.24 3.89 -3.40
CA THR A 163 9.69 4.12 -4.73
C THR A 163 8.82 5.37 -4.74
N LEU A 164 7.92 5.52 -3.78
CA LEU A 164 7.10 6.72 -3.68
C LEU A 164 7.95 7.99 -3.54
N ARG A 165 9.00 7.97 -2.70
CA ARG A 165 9.90 9.10 -2.54
C ARG A 165 10.58 9.49 -3.85
N GLN A 166 11.06 8.50 -4.61
CA GLN A 166 11.69 8.74 -5.90
C GLN A 166 10.74 9.38 -6.91
N GLU A 167 9.51 8.89 -7.00
CA GLU A 167 8.46 9.46 -7.86
C GLU A 167 8.17 10.92 -7.45
N ILE A 168 7.95 11.19 -6.16
CA ILE A 168 7.68 12.52 -5.63
C ILE A 168 8.86 13.48 -5.85
N GLU A 169 10.09 13.04 -5.60
CA GLU A 169 11.27 13.85 -5.87
C GLU A 169 11.45 14.10 -7.36
N SER A 170 11.07 13.16 -8.24
CA SER A 170 11.14 13.35 -9.70
C SER A 170 10.24 14.50 -10.18
N LEU A 171 9.13 14.74 -9.49
CA LEU A 171 8.23 15.88 -9.70
C LEU A 171 8.78 17.21 -9.13
N GLY A 172 9.97 17.19 -8.55
CA GLY A 172 10.66 18.38 -8.04
C GLY A 172 10.31 18.75 -6.59
N PHE A 173 9.50 17.95 -5.89
CA PHE A 173 9.28 18.15 -4.46
C PHE A 173 10.52 17.75 -3.64
N LYS A 174 10.84 18.53 -2.61
CA LYS A 174 11.88 18.18 -1.65
C LYS A 174 11.27 17.34 -0.53
N THR A 175 12.02 16.38 -0.03
CA THR A 175 11.58 15.50 1.06
C THR A 175 12.62 15.46 2.18
N HIS A 176 12.16 15.23 3.40
CA HIS A 176 13.03 15.05 4.56
C HIS A 176 12.60 13.81 5.35
N THR A 177 13.56 13.16 6.00
CA THR A 177 13.30 11.96 6.81
C THR A 177 12.68 12.35 8.15
N THR A 178 11.62 11.64 8.57
CA THR A 178 10.86 11.94 9.80
C THR A 178 10.94 10.82 10.84
N GLY A 179 11.63 9.71 10.53
CA GLY A 179 11.81 8.62 11.47
C GLY A 179 12.58 7.43 10.89
N LYS A 180 12.57 6.33 11.65
CA LYS A 180 13.19 5.06 11.23
C LYS A 180 12.46 4.43 10.05
N ASN A 181 13.05 3.38 9.48
CA ASN A 181 12.44 2.56 8.43
C ASN A 181 12.02 3.33 7.17
N GLY A 182 12.73 4.42 6.85
CA GLY A 182 12.47 5.22 5.66
C GLY A 182 11.15 6.00 5.73
N LEU A 183 10.73 6.44 6.91
CA LEU A 183 9.64 7.42 7.06
C LEU A 183 10.13 8.81 6.64
N TRP A 184 9.35 9.52 5.84
CA TRP A 184 9.68 10.83 5.30
C TRP A 184 8.41 11.64 5.03
N GLU A 185 8.55 12.96 4.88
CA GLU A 185 7.48 13.88 4.47
C GLU A 185 8.02 14.89 3.42
N ILE A 186 7.12 15.50 2.65
CA ILE A 186 7.43 16.60 1.74
C ILE A 186 7.68 17.87 2.56
N GLU A 187 8.81 18.52 2.31
CA GLU A 187 9.19 19.77 2.99
C GLU A 187 8.18 20.88 2.71
N GLY A 188 7.77 21.63 3.74
CA GLY A 188 6.85 22.77 3.61
C GLY A 188 5.35 22.43 3.66
N VAL A 189 4.96 21.15 3.66
CA VAL A 189 3.54 20.74 3.76
C VAL A 189 3.14 20.59 5.24
N PRO A 190 2.08 21.26 5.72
CA PRO A 190 1.67 21.19 7.13
C PRO A 190 1.00 19.85 7.46
N VAL A 191 1.75 18.91 8.06
CA VAL A 191 1.25 17.55 8.36
C VAL A 191 0.57 17.41 9.74
N ALA A 192 0.99 18.21 10.72
CA ALA A 192 0.49 18.11 12.10
C ALA A 192 -1.05 18.32 12.22
N PRO A 193 -1.68 19.28 11.50
CA PRO A 193 -3.12 19.50 11.57
C PRO A 193 -4.00 18.37 11.03
N PHE A 194 -3.39 17.39 10.34
CA PHE A 194 -4.07 16.28 9.69
C PHE A 194 -3.63 14.92 10.25
N SER A 195 -3.07 14.91 11.46
CA SER A 195 -2.52 13.72 12.12
C SER A 195 -3.24 13.40 13.44
N GLN A 196 -4.52 13.74 13.55
CA GLN A 196 -5.31 13.64 14.79
C GLN A 196 -5.32 12.20 15.33
N ARG A 197 -5.49 11.21 14.43
CA ARG A 197 -5.48 9.79 14.80
C ARG A 197 -4.20 9.38 15.54
N ARG A 198 -3.05 9.88 15.10
CA ARG A 198 -1.74 9.59 15.72
C ARG A 198 -1.63 10.27 17.07
N GLN A 199 -2.10 11.52 17.18
CA GLN A 199 -2.12 12.26 18.44
C GLN A 199 -2.96 11.52 19.49
N HIS A 200 -4.18 11.08 19.15
CA HIS A 200 -5.03 10.31 20.06
C HIS A 200 -4.38 9.00 20.54
N ILE A 201 -3.68 8.26 19.65
CA ILE A 201 -2.97 7.02 20.06
C ILE A 201 -1.86 7.37 21.04
N VAL A 202 -1.05 8.38 20.71
CA VAL A 202 0.08 8.79 21.54
C VAL A 202 -0.38 9.33 22.89
N GLU A 203 -1.48 10.07 22.95
CA GLU A 203 -2.10 10.53 24.19
C GLU A 203 -2.61 9.36 25.03
N ALA A 204 -3.20 8.34 24.39
CA ALA A 204 -3.76 7.19 25.10
C ALA A 204 -2.70 6.25 25.69
N VAL A 205 -1.58 6.01 24.99
CA VAL A 205 -0.59 5.00 25.43
C VAL A 205 0.80 5.56 25.73
N GLY A 206 1.04 6.84 25.46
CA GLY A 206 2.33 7.48 25.61
C GLY A 206 3.29 7.25 24.43
N HIS A 207 4.29 8.13 24.32
CA HIS A 207 5.25 8.13 23.22
C HIS A 207 6.09 6.86 23.14
N GLU A 208 6.45 6.25 24.27
CA GLU A 208 7.33 5.08 24.33
C GLU A 208 6.56 3.74 24.28
N ALA A 209 5.25 3.78 24.01
CA ALA A 209 4.42 2.58 23.93
C ALA A 209 4.93 1.59 22.88
N SER A 210 4.88 0.30 23.21
CA SER A 210 5.17 -0.79 22.27
C SER A 210 4.21 -0.77 21.08
N LEU A 211 4.62 -1.35 19.94
CA LEU A 211 3.75 -1.48 18.76
C LEU A 211 2.43 -2.18 19.11
N LYS A 212 2.50 -3.26 19.91
CA LYS A 212 1.30 -4.00 20.36
C LYS A 212 0.37 -3.13 21.20
N SER A 213 0.91 -2.31 22.09
CA SER A 213 0.12 -1.37 22.91
C SER A 213 -0.56 -0.31 22.04
N ARG A 214 0.14 0.18 21.01
CA ARG A 214 -0.42 1.13 20.04
C ARG A 214 -1.52 0.48 19.18
N ASP A 215 -1.38 -0.79 18.80
CA ASP A 215 -2.40 -1.52 18.03
C ASP A 215 -3.69 -1.69 18.83
N VAL A 216 -3.58 -2.05 20.12
CA VAL A 216 -4.74 -2.15 21.02
C VAL A 216 -5.41 -0.79 21.17
N ALA A 217 -4.65 0.26 21.48
CA ALA A 217 -5.20 1.61 21.56
C ALA A 217 -5.79 2.08 20.23
N ALA A 218 -5.24 1.65 19.09
CA ALA A 218 -5.78 1.95 17.77
C ALA A 218 -7.16 1.32 17.53
N LEU A 219 -7.46 0.20 18.20
CA LEU A 219 -8.77 -0.44 18.19
C LEU A 219 -9.72 0.16 19.23
N ASP A 220 -9.25 0.46 20.43
CA ASP A 220 -10.09 0.93 21.53
C ASP A 220 -10.54 2.39 21.36
N THR A 221 -9.64 3.25 20.89
CA THR A 221 -9.96 4.67 20.61
C THR A 221 -10.70 4.86 19.28
N ARG A 222 -11.08 3.75 18.62
CA ARG A 222 -11.71 3.77 17.31
C ARG A 222 -13.17 4.19 17.43
N GLN A 223 -13.52 5.34 16.85
CA GLN A 223 -14.91 5.74 16.69
C GLN A 223 -15.64 4.90 15.63
N VAL A 224 -16.97 4.80 15.76
CA VAL A 224 -17.86 4.19 14.77
C VAL A 224 -17.79 5.01 13.48
N LYS A 225 -17.79 4.34 12.32
CA LYS A 225 -17.64 5.01 11.02
C LYS A 225 -18.88 5.85 10.71
N HIS A 226 -18.79 7.17 10.92
CA HIS A 226 -19.69 8.15 10.32
C HIS A 226 -19.16 8.54 8.93
N THR A 227 -20.02 8.90 7.98
CA THR A 227 -19.58 9.36 6.65
C THR A 227 -20.04 10.79 6.46
N PRO A 228 -19.27 11.80 6.91
CA PRO A 228 -19.60 13.19 6.66
C PRO A 228 -19.55 13.49 5.16
N ASP A 229 -20.27 14.54 4.74
CA ASP A 229 -20.26 14.97 3.35
C ASP A 229 -18.86 15.44 2.91
N LYS A 230 -18.47 15.09 1.68
CA LYS A 230 -17.13 15.36 1.16
C LYS A 230 -16.85 16.86 1.04
N SER A 231 -17.85 17.69 0.74
CA SER A 231 -17.68 19.14 0.62
C SER A 231 -17.39 19.79 1.98
N THR A 232 -18.02 19.29 3.05
CA THR A 232 -17.74 19.70 4.42
C THR A 232 -16.30 19.39 4.83
N LEU A 233 -15.81 18.18 4.50
CA LEU A 233 -14.42 17.79 4.78
C LEU A 233 -13.41 18.66 4.03
N LEU A 234 -13.63 18.91 2.74
CA LEU A 234 -12.74 19.76 1.95
C LEU A 234 -12.69 21.18 2.53
N THR A 235 -13.85 21.75 2.90
CA THR A 235 -13.93 23.09 3.50
C THR A 235 -13.11 23.18 4.79
N ASP A 236 -13.27 22.21 5.69
CA ASP A 236 -12.47 22.12 6.92
C ASP A 236 -10.98 21.97 6.62
N TRP A 237 -10.60 21.09 5.69
CA TRP A 237 -9.20 20.89 5.37
C TRP A 237 -8.54 22.13 4.75
N PHE A 238 -9.22 22.86 3.86
CA PHE A 238 -8.70 24.13 3.33
C PHE A 238 -8.52 25.16 4.45
N ALA A 239 -9.49 25.30 5.35
CA ALA A 239 -9.37 26.20 6.51
C ALA A 239 -8.17 25.82 7.40
N ARG A 240 -7.90 24.52 7.60
CA ARG A 240 -6.71 24.05 8.33
C ARG A 240 -5.42 24.40 7.60
N LEU A 241 -5.35 24.28 6.27
CA LEU A 241 -4.17 24.69 5.50
C LEU A 241 -3.88 26.17 5.66
N ASP A 242 -4.90 27.01 5.49
CA ASP A 242 -4.77 28.46 5.57
C ASP A 242 -4.35 28.90 6.99
N LYS A 243 -4.94 28.31 8.04
CA LYS A 243 -4.56 28.57 9.44
C LYS A 243 -3.12 28.16 9.75
N ASN A 244 -2.55 27.22 9.00
CA ASN A 244 -1.21 26.69 9.22
C ASN A 244 -0.19 27.21 8.18
N GLY A 245 -0.44 28.41 7.61
CA GLY A 245 0.53 29.11 6.76
C GLY A 245 0.75 28.45 5.41
N PHE A 246 -0.22 27.66 4.93
CA PHE A 246 -0.18 27.06 3.59
C PHE A 246 -1.38 27.54 2.78
N GLY A 247 -1.50 28.87 2.68
CA GLY A 247 -2.55 29.59 1.99
C GLY A 247 -2.39 29.58 0.46
N VAL A 248 -3.18 30.41 -0.23
CA VAL A 248 -3.24 30.41 -1.70
C VAL A 248 -1.88 30.78 -2.32
N ASP A 249 -1.25 31.87 -1.84
CA ASP A 249 0.02 32.33 -2.37
C ASP A 249 1.17 31.37 -2.04
N GLU A 250 1.21 30.84 -0.82
CA GLU A 250 2.22 29.87 -0.41
C GLU A 250 2.11 28.57 -1.21
N ARG A 251 0.88 28.10 -1.48
CA ARG A 251 0.65 26.93 -2.34
C ARG A 251 1.12 27.18 -3.77
N ARG A 252 0.82 28.34 -4.34
CA ARG A 252 1.28 28.72 -5.70
C ARG A 252 2.80 28.68 -5.76
N ASP A 253 3.47 29.36 -4.83
CA ASP A 253 4.92 29.49 -4.83
C ASP A 253 5.60 28.13 -4.55
N PHE A 254 4.99 27.30 -3.69
CA PHE A 254 5.41 25.93 -3.43
C PHE A 254 5.42 25.06 -4.70
N TYR A 255 4.33 25.07 -5.47
CA TYR A 255 4.24 24.32 -6.73
C TYR A 255 5.16 24.89 -7.82
N ALA A 256 5.23 26.21 -7.97
CA ALA A 256 6.12 26.86 -8.94
C ALA A 256 7.59 26.48 -8.69
N ALA A 257 8.01 26.47 -7.43
CA ALA A 257 9.36 26.06 -7.05
C ALA A 257 9.62 24.57 -7.33
N ALA A 258 8.63 23.70 -7.16
CA ALA A 258 8.74 22.28 -7.51
C ALA A 258 8.89 22.09 -9.03
N GLU A 259 8.08 22.77 -9.83
CA GLU A 259 8.13 22.70 -11.28
C GLU A 259 9.48 23.20 -11.84
N GLN A 260 9.99 24.31 -11.30
CA GLN A 260 11.31 24.82 -11.68
C GLN A 260 12.42 23.79 -11.41
N ARG A 261 12.37 23.11 -10.26
CA ARG A 261 13.33 22.04 -9.93
C ARG A 261 13.20 20.82 -10.83
N ALA A 262 11.98 20.44 -11.19
CA ALA A 262 11.73 19.32 -12.10
C ALA A 262 12.33 19.59 -13.49
N GLN A 263 12.21 20.82 -14.00
CA GLN A 263 12.76 21.23 -15.30
C GLN A 263 14.30 21.26 -15.32
N GLN A 264 14.94 21.55 -14.19
CA GLN A 264 16.40 21.60 -14.07
C GLN A 264 17.06 20.22 -13.92
N LYS A 265 16.29 19.15 -13.67
CA LYS A 265 16.86 17.80 -13.59
C LYS A 265 17.29 17.34 -14.99
N PRO A 266 18.58 17.01 -15.21
CA PRO A 266 19.04 16.54 -16.50
C PRO A 266 18.32 15.25 -16.86
N CYS A 267 17.66 15.24 -18.03
CA CYS A 267 17.05 14.06 -18.61
C CYS A 267 18.11 12.96 -18.70
N LYS A 268 18.01 11.91 -17.87
CA LYS A 268 18.87 10.72 -17.99
C LYS A 268 18.51 10.02 -19.30
N ARG A 269 19.12 10.46 -20.41
CA ARG A 269 19.13 9.73 -21.68
C ARG A 269 19.66 8.33 -21.37
N HIS A 270 18.79 7.32 -21.49
CA HIS A 270 19.21 5.94 -21.49
C HIS A 270 20.23 5.77 -22.62
N ARG A 271 21.50 5.51 -22.26
CA ARG A 271 22.53 5.11 -23.23
C ARG A 271 22.03 3.82 -23.86
N ARG A 272 21.54 3.90 -25.11
CA ARG A 272 21.40 2.71 -25.96
C ARG A 272 22.80 2.14 -26.10
N PHE A 273 23.04 0.97 -25.49
CA PHE A 273 24.18 0.14 -25.83
C PHE A 273 24.00 -0.28 -27.29
N SER A 274 24.72 0.36 -28.20
CA SER A 274 24.94 -0.19 -29.53
C SER A 274 25.89 -1.38 -29.37
N GLN A 275 25.36 -2.60 -29.44
CA GLN A 275 26.19 -3.78 -29.68
C GLN A 275 26.78 -3.66 -31.09
N THR A 276 28.04 -3.29 -31.17
CA THR A 276 28.83 -3.43 -32.38
C THR A 276 29.18 -4.90 -32.52
N SER A 277 28.51 -5.59 -33.45
CA SER A 277 28.96 -6.89 -33.95
C SER A 277 30.30 -6.70 -34.67
N ALA A 278 31.39 -7.15 -34.06
CA ALA A 278 32.64 -7.38 -34.76
C ALA A 278 32.67 -8.85 -35.19
N ARG A 279 32.44 -9.09 -36.48
CA ARG A 279 32.89 -10.31 -37.15
C ARG A 279 34.41 -10.23 -37.30
N ARG A 280 35.13 -11.22 -36.76
CA ARG A 280 36.20 -11.97 -37.45
C ARG A 280 36.23 -13.37 -36.88
#